data_AF-A0A813AQ36-F1
#
_entry.id   AF-A0A813AQ36-F1
#
_cell.length_a   1.000
_cell.length_b   1.000
_cell.length_c   1.000
_cell.angle_alpha   90.00
_cell.angle_beta   90.00
_cell.angle_gamma   90.00
#
_symmetry.space_group_name_H-M   'P 1'
#
loop_
_entity.id
_entity.type
_entity.pdbx_description
1 polymer ?
#
loop_
_entity_poly.entity_id
_entity_poly.type
_entity_poly.pdbx_seq_one_letter_code
_entity_poly.pdbx_strand_id
1 'polypeptide(L)'
;AFCAVGLFFFANTSIFNLSTTARTWVALEWAKTENMQRQISGMLAAVLSFVGCWLTQKWFLGVSWRKIICATGVLTSLFDSIPQFCTIFDIIRNQYFYLGEPLTENVPQAMAALVSTFMINELADDSNCALVAGLMSLGSSVVPFK
;
A
#
# COMPACT_ATOMS: atom_id res chain seq x y z
N ALA A 1 15.05 20.63 -7.75
CA ALA A 1 14.43 19.89 -6.62
C ALA A 1 13.27 19.02 -7.08
N PHE A 2 12.28 19.58 -7.78
CA PHE A 2 11.05 18.89 -8.21
C PHE A 2 11.29 17.61 -9.06
N CYS A 3 12.20 17.67 -10.05
CA CYS A 3 12.51 16.53 -10.92
C CYS A 3 13.13 15.34 -10.15
N ALA A 4 13.96 15.60 -9.14
CA ALA A 4 14.55 14.55 -8.30
C ALA A 4 13.52 13.87 -7.37
N VAL A 5 12.49 14.61 -6.94
CA VAL A 5 11.36 14.05 -6.20
C VAL A 5 10.52 13.16 -7.12
N GLY A 6 10.18 13.63 -8.32
CA GLY A 6 9.48 12.80 -9.31
C GLY A 6 10.19 11.49 -9.65
N LEU A 7 11.52 11.52 -9.81
CA LEU A 7 12.33 10.33 -10.07
C LEU A 7 12.33 9.35 -8.89
N PHE A 8 12.41 9.86 -7.65
CA PHE A 8 12.31 9.02 -6.45
C PHE A 8 10.97 8.27 -6.39
N PHE A 9 9.86 8.94 -6.72
CA PHE A 9 8.54 8.30 -6.73
C PHE A 9 8.42 7.27 -7.84
N PHE A 10 8.90 7.59 -9.03
CA PHE A 10 8.92 6.63 -10.12
C PHE A 10 9.71 5.37 -9.74
N ALA A 11 10.91 5.52 -9.18
CA ALA A 11 11.73 4.40 -8.72
C ALA A 11 11.05 3.61 -7.59
N ASN A 12 10.47 4.29 -6.61
CA ASN A 12 9.75 3.65 -5.51
C ASN A 12 8.56 2.82 -6.02
N THR A 13 7.75 3.38 -6.91
CA THR A 13 6.60 2.68 -7.48
C THR A 13 7.04 1.48 -8.32
N SER A 14 8.04 1.63 -9.19
CA SER A 14 8.50 0.53 -10.04
C SER A 14 9.16 -0.63 -9.28
N ILE A 15 9.87 -0.35 -8.19
CA ILE A 15 10.59 -1.38 -7.42
C ILE A 15 9.65 -2.09 -6.44
N PHE A 16 8.75 -1.37 -5.77
CA PHE A 16 7.92 -1.94 -4.70
C PHE A 16 6.54 -2.45 -5.14
N ASN A 17 6.11 -2.22 -6.40
CA ASN A 17 4.84 -2.75 -6.93
C ASN A 17 5.00 -4.01 -7.80
N LEU A 18 5.99 -4.84 -7.50
CA LEU A 18 6.11 -6.16 -8.13
C LEU A 18 5.10 -7.10 -7.47
N SER A 19 3.96 -7.31 -8.14
CA SER A 19 2.94 -8.26 -7.69
C SER A 19 3.05 -9.59 -8.43
N THR A 20 2.78 -10.69 -7.75
CA THR A 20 2.81 -12.03 -8.34
C THR A 20 1.45 -12.38 -8.98
N THR A 21 1.47 -12.88 -10.22
CA THR A 21 0.27 -13.37 -10.93
C THR A 21 -0.38 -14.58 -10.24
N ALA A 22 0.33 -15.25 -9.30
CA ALA A 22 -0.19 -16.39 -8.56
C ALA A 22 -1.21 -16.01 -7.46
N ARG A 23 -1.28 -14.74 -7.03
CA ARG A 23 -2.12 -14.28 -5.91
C ARG A 23 -3.61 -14.62 -6.11
N THR A 24 -4.11 -14.48 -7.33
CA THR A 24 -5.51 -14.73 -7.69
C THR A 24 -5.87 -16.22 -7.68
N TRP A 25 -4.95 -17.08 -8.14
CA TRP A 25 -5.18 -18.52 -8.25
C TRP A 25 -5.13 -19.22 -6.90
N VAL A 26 -4.23 -18.80 -6.00
CA VAL A 26 -4.15 -19.33 -4.63
C VAL A 26 -5.39 -18.94 -3.81
N ALA A 27 -5.90 -17.72 -3.98
CA ALA A 27 -7.11 -17.26 -3.28
C ALA A 27 -8.37 -18.05 -3.67
N LEU A 28 -8.56 -18.33 -4.97
CA LEU A 28 -9.75 -19.02 -5.48
C LEU A 28 -9.68 -20.53 -5.27
N GLU A 29 -8.54 -21.13 -5.58
CA GLU A 29 -8.41 -22.58 -5.67
C GLU A 29 -8.06 -23.22 -4.30
N TRP A 30 -7.26 -22.52 -3.47
CA TRP A 30 -6.71 -23.10 -2.23
C TRP A 30 -7.38 -22.57 -0.95
N ALA A 31 -7.80 -21.31 -0.93
CA ALA A 31 -8.44 -20.72 0.25
C ALA A 31 -9.98 -20.87 0.27
N LYS A 32 -10.64 -21.14 -0.87
CA LYS A 32 -12.10 -21.30 -0.99
C LYS A 32 -12.90 -20.25 -0.20
N THR A 33 -12.46 -19.00 -0.16
CA THR A 33 -13.07 -17.98 0.70
C THR A 33 -14.48 -17.64 0.21
N GLU A 34 -15.48 -17.78 1.07
CA GLU A 34 -16.85 -17.36 0.74
C GLU A 34 -16.93 -15.84 0.59
N ASN A 35 -17.77 -15.38 -0.35
CA ASN A 35 -17.92 -13.95 -0.68
C ASN A 35 -18.32 -13.09 0.53
N MET A 36 -19.11 -13.62 1.47
CA MET A 36 -19.53 -12.90 2.67
C MET A 36 -18.35 -12.56 3.59
N GLN A 37 -17.44 -13.51 3.79
CA GLN A 37 -16.29 -13.32 4.69
C GLN A 37 -15.28 -12.33 4.10
N ARG A 38 -15.12 -12.32 2.77
CA ARG A 38 -14.29 -11.33 2.06
C ARG A 38 -14.82 -9.91 2.19
N GLN A 39 -16.15 -9.73 2.23
CA GLN A 39 -16.76 -8.42 2.44
C GLN A 39 -16.53 -7.94 3.88
N ILE A 40 -16.71 -8.81 4.88
CA ILE A 40 -16.49 -8.46 6.29
C ILE A 40 -15.02 -8.09 6.55
N SER A 41 -14.07 -8.84 5.99
CA SER A 41 -12.65 -8.50 6.09
C SER A 41 -12.34 -7.18 5.38
N GLY A 42 -13.00 -6.88 4.25
CA GLY A 42 -12.85 -5.59 3.56
C GLY A 42 -13.32 -4.41 4.42
N MET A 43 -14.45 -4.56 5.13
CA MET A 43 -14.94 -3.54 6.05
C MET A 43 -14.01 -3.35 7.25
N LEU A 44 -13.52 -4.45 7.84
CA LEU A 44 -12.54 -4.40 8.92
C LEU A 44 -11.23 -3.77 8.46
N ALA A 45 -10.78 -4.06 7.24
CA ALA A 45 -9.58 -3.47 6.66
C ALA A 45 -9.73 -1.96 6.52
N ALA A 46 -10.89 -1.48 6.04
CA ALA A 46 -11.16 -0.05 5.95
C ALA A 46 -11.09 0.64 7.33
N VAL A 47 -11.71 0.06 8.36
CA VAL A 47 -11.66 0.62 9.73
C VAL A 47 -10.23 0.64 10.26
N LEU A 48 -9.46 -0.43 10.07
CA LEU A 48 -8.06 -0.48 10.48
C LEU A 48 -7.20 0.53 9.71
N SER A 49 -7.46 0.73 8.43
CA SER A 49 -6.80 1.75 7.61
C SER A 49 -7.07 3.15 8.15
N PHE A 50 -8.32 3.46 8.56
CA PHE A 50 -8.63 4.74 9.23
C PHE A 50 -7.86 4.93 10.54
N VAL A 51 -7.77 3.88 11.37
CA VAL A 51 -6.99 3.91 12.61
C VAL A 51 -5.50 4.10 12.32
N GLY A 52 -4.97 3.39 11.33
CA GLY A 52 -3.58 3.52 10.89
C GLY A 52 -3.26 4.93 10.40
N CYS A 53 -4.16 5.50 9.60
CA CYS A 53 -4.11 6.88 9.15
C CYS A 53 -4.06 7.89 10.31
N TRP A 54 -4.94 7.71 11.30
CA TRP A 54 -4.99 8.55 12.50
C TRP A 54 -3.71 8.45 13.33
N LEU A 55 -3.17 7.23 13.48
CA LEU A 55 -1.89 7.01 14.17
C LEU A 55 -0.76 7.71 13.42
N THR A 56 -0.73 7.61 12.09
CA THR A 56 0.30 8.27 11.28
C THR A 56 0.26 9.79 11.43
N GLN A 57 -0.93 10.40 11.40
CA GLN A 57 -1.07 11.83 11.65
C GLN A 57 -0.51 12.26 13.01
N LYS A 58 -0.71 11.45 14.06
CA LYS A 58 -0.29 11.82 15.41
C LYS A 58 1.22 11.68 15.63
N TRP A 59 1.84 10.66 15.04
CA TRP A 59 3.23 10.30 15.33
C TRP A 59 4.24 10.79 14.28
N PHE A 60 3.82 11.01 13.03
CA PHE A 60 4.76 11.30 11.93
C PHE A 60 4.92 12.78 11.58
N LEU A 61 4.31 13.70 12.33
CA LEU A 61 4.46 15.16 12.12
C LEU A 61 5.91 15.65 12.16
N GLY A 62 6.82 14.97 12.86
CA GLY A 62 8.23 15.38 12.99
C GLY A 62 9.22 14.59 12.12
N VAL A 63 8.76 13.60 11.35
CA VAL A 63 9.64 12.68 10.62
C VAL A 63 9.68 13.04 9.15
N SER A 64 10.87 13.02 8.54
CA SER A 64 11.01 13.26 7.10
C SER A 64 10.19 12.24 6.28
N TRP A 65 9.28 12.73 5.44
CA TRP A 65 8.40 11.92 4.58
C TRP A 65 9.13 10.85 3.78
N ARG A 66 10.38 11.11 3.37
CA ARG A 66 11.24 10.16 2.64
C ARG A 66 11.43 8.83 3.39
N LYS A 67 11.69 8.91 4.70
CA LYS A 67 11.89 7.73 5.54
C LYS A 67 10.59 6.95 5.72
N ILE A 68 9.48 7.68 5.80
CA ILE A 68 8.15 7.09 5.96
C ILE A 68 7.83 6.25 4.73
N ILE A 69 7.95 6.82 3.53
CA ILE A 69 7.65 6.13 2.26
C ILE A 69 8.49 4.86 2.08
N CYS A 70 9.79 4.92 2.37
CA CYS A 70 10.64 3.73 2.32
C CYS A 70 10.21 2.67 3.37
N ALA A 71 9.87 3.09 4.58
CA ALA A 71 9.43 2.17 5.63
C ALA A 71 8.09 1.51 5.28
N THR A 72 7.09 2.27 4.81
CA THR A 72 5.80 1.70 4.38
C THR A 72 5.97 0.77 3.19
N GLY A 73 6.82 1.11 2.21
CA GLY A 73 7.08 0.24 1.04
C GLY A 73 7.74 -1.10 1.39
N VAL A 74 8.69 -1.09 2.35
CA VAL A 74 9.30 -2.34 2.84
C VAL A 74 8.28 -3.15 3.64
N LEU A 75 7.49 -2.51 4.51
CA LEU A 75 6.45 -3.19 5.28
C LEU A 75 5.39 -3.82 4.38
N THR A 76 4.89 -3.11 3.36
CA THR A 76 3.92 -3.68 2.40
C THR A 76 4.49 -4.90 1.69
N SER A 77 5.72 -4.81 1.20
CA SER A 77 6.35 -5.92 0.46
C SER A 77 6.58 -7.15 1.35
N LEU A 78 6.95 -6.95 2.62
CA LEU A 78 7.08 -8.03 3.60
C LEU A 78 5.73 -8.66 3.92
N PHE A 79 4.71 -7.85 4.20
CA PHE A 79 3.37 -8.35 4.53
C PHE A 79 2.68 -9.06 3.38
N ASP A 80 2.99 -8.72 2.12
CA ASP A 80 2.53 -9.47 0.95
C ASP A 80 3.23 -10.82 0.80
N SER A 81 4.55 -10.84 1.04
CA SER A 81 5.37 -12.04 0.82
C SER A 81 5.11 -13.13 1.85
N ILE A 82 4.93 -12.78 3.13
CA ILE A 82 4.77 -13.73 4.24
C ILE A 82 3.60 -14.71 4.01
N PRO A 83 2.34 -14.27 3.82
CA PRO A 83 1.21 -15.18 3.63
C PRO A 83 1.31 -15.98 2.34
N GLN A 84 1.86 -15.41 1.26
CA GLN A 84 2.08 -16.14 0.00
C GLN A 84 3.08 -17.29 0.17
N PHE A 85 4.24 -17.05 0.79
CA PHE A 85 5.21 -18.12 1.07
C PHE A 85 4.65 -19.16 2.05
N CYS A 86 3.98 -18.75 3.13
CA CYS A 86 3.36 -19.68 4.08
C CYS A 86 2.28 -20.57 3.44
N THR A 87 1.55 -20.05 2.45
CA THR A 87 0.51 -20.80 1.73
C THR A 87 1.13 -21.77 0.71
N ILE A 88 2.21 -21.36 0.02
CA ILE A 88 2.93 -22.21 -0.95
C ILE A 88 3.60 -23.40 -0.26
N PHE A 89 4.20 -23.19 0.93
CA PHE A 89 4.88 -24.24 1.69
C PHE A 89 3.94 -25.11 2.55
N ASP A 90 2.63 -24.98 2.38
CA ASP A 90 1.60 -25.84 2.98
C ASP A 90 1.53 -25.86 4.52
N ILE A 91 2.01 -24.81 5.19
CA ILE A 91 2.09 -24.78 6.67
C ILE A 91 0.74 -24.40 7.30
N ILE A 92 -0.03 -23.48 6.70
CA ILE A 92 -1.32 -22.99 7.25
C ILE A 92 -2.34 -22.78 6.13
N ARG A 93 -3.24 -23.76 5.92
CA ARG A 93 -4.43 -23.62 5.05
C ARG A 93 -5.67 -23.23 5.85
N ASN A 94 -5.70 -22.00 6.39
CA ASN A 94 -6.89 -21.49 7.06
C ASN A 94 -7.38 -20.20 6.38
N GLN A 95 -8.66 -20.16 6.03
CA GLN A 95 -9.33 -19.02 5.40
C GLN A 95 -9.06 -17.71 6.13
N TYR A 96 -9.16 -17.71 7.47
CA TYR A 96 -8.96 -16.51 8.28
C TYR A 96 -7.52 -15.98 8.23
N PHE A 97 -6.54 -16.86 8.00
CA PHE A 97 -5.13 -16.47 7.87
C PHE A 97 -4.87 -15.79 6.52
N TYR A 98 -5.48 -16.31 5.44
CA TYR A 98 -5.38 -15.70 4.11
C TYR A 98 -6.18 -14.40 4.00
N LEU A 99 -7.33 -14.30 4.68
CA LEU A 99 -8.10 -13.05 4.80
C LEU A 99 -7.38 -11.96 5.63
N GLY A 100 -6.34 -12.34 6.39
CA GLY A 100 -5.44 -11.42 7.09
C GLY A 100 -4.48 -10.65 6.17
N GLU A 101 -4.15 -11.20 4.99
CA GLU A 101 -3.31 -10.54 3.97
C GLU A 101 -3.90 -9.19 3.55
N PRO A 102 -5.15 -9.10 3.02
CA PRO A 102 -5.72 -7.81 2.63
C PRO A 102 -5.97 -6.89 3.83
N LEU A 103 -6.20 -7.42 5.03
CA LEU A 103 -6.32 -6.61 6.24
C LEU A 103 -5.01 -5.85 6.55
N THR A 104 -3.88 -6.52 6.36
CA THR A 104 -2.56 -5.98 6.72
C THR A 104 -1.94 -5.15 5.60
N GLU A 105 -2.29 -5.41 4.33
CA GLU A 105 -1.82 -4.63 3.17
C GLU A 105 -2.51 -3.26 3.07
N ASN A 106 -3.82 -3.21 3.36
CA ASN A 106 -4.61 -1.98 3.26
C ASN A 106 -4.18 -0.88 4.24
N VAL A 107 -3.60 -1.26 5.40
CA VAL A 107 -3.19 -0.28 6.43
C VAL A 107 -1.96 0.53 5.97
N PRO A 108 -0.81 -0.10 5.61
CA PRO A 108 0.33 0.60 5.04
C PRO A 108 0.01 1.38 3.77
N GLN A 109 -0.88 0.86 2.91
CA GLN A 109 -1.29 1.54 1.68
C GLN A 109 -2.02 2.84 1.98
N ALA A 110 -2.95 2.82 2.95
CA ALA A 110 -3.64 4.02 3.41
C ALA A 110 -2.69 5.03 4.06
N MET A 111 -1.71 4.56 4.85
CA MET A 111 -0.67 5.42 5.41
C MET A 111 0.18 6.08 4.33
N ALA A 112 0.60 5.34 3.29
CA ALA A 112 1.37 5.88 2.18
C ALA A 112 0.58 6.94 1.40
N ALA A 113 -0.73 6.75 1.22
CA ALA A 113 -1.63 7.72 0.57
C ALA A 113 -1.81 9.01 1.39
N LEU A 114 -1.80 8.94 2.73
CA LEU A 114 -1.80 10.14 3.55
C LEU A 114 -0.48 10.91 3.47
N VAL A 115 0.64 10.19 3.53
CA VAL A 115 1.98 10.81 3.47
C VAL A 115 2.21 11.50 2.13
N SER A 116 1.72 10.93 1.02
CA SER A 116 1.81 11.57 -0.29
C SER A 116 1.02 12.89 -0.33
N THR A 117 -0.13 12.96 0.35
CA THR A 117 -0.93 14.19 0.47
C THR A 117 -0.20 15.27 1.27
N PHE A 118 0.43 14.92 2.40
CA PHE A 118 1.25 15.87 3.17
C PHE A 118 2.42 16.39 2.37
N MET A 119 3.09 15.51 1.64
CA MET A 119 4.20 15.91 0.80
C MET A 119 3.76 16.86 -0.33
N ILE A 120 2.59 16.64 -0.95
CA ILE A 120 2.06 17.59 -1.95
C ILE A 120 1.91 18.99 -1.32
N ASN A 121 1.38 19.06 -0.10
CA ASN A 121 1.23 20.33 0.61
C ASN A 121 2.58 20.96 1.00
N GLU A 122 3.64 20.18 1.22
CA GLU A 122 4.98 20.71 1.49
C GLU A 122 5.72 21.17 0.22
N LEU A 123 5.43 20.57 -0.93
CA LEU A 123 6.12 20.85 -2.20
C LEU A 123 5.41 21.88 -3.08
N ALA A 124 4.11 22.06 -2.91
CA ALA A 124 3.35 22.98 -3.73
C ALA A 124 3.26 24.36 -3.08
N ASP A 125 3.56 25.38 -3.88
CA ASP A 125 3.15 26.75 -3.58
C ASP A 125 1.64 26.91 -3.83
N ASP A 126 0.99 27.87 -3.16
CA ASP A 126 -0.47 28.07 -3.17
C ASP A 126 -1.11 28.13 -4.57
N SER A 127 -0.34 28.50 -5.61
CA SER A 127 -0.81 28.59 -6.99
C SER A 127 -0.69 27.30 -7.81
N ASN A 128 0.04 26.29 -7.32
CA ASN A 128 0.44 25.13 -8.13
C ASN A 128 0.06 23.76 -7.51
N CYS A 129 -0.69 23.73 -6.41
CA CYS A 129 -1.07 22.51 -5.69
C CYS A 129 -1.72 21.43 -6.58
N ALA A 130 -2.65 21.82 -7.46
CA ALA A 130 -3.35 20.88 -8.33
C ALA A 130 -2.43 20.24 -9.38
N LEU A 131 -1.47 21.01 -9.92
CA LEU A 131 -0.50 20.55 -10.91
C LEU A 131 0.50 19.56 -10.30
N VAL A 132 0.96 19.85 -9.08
CA VAL A 132 1.83 18.94 -8.31
C VAL A 132 1.07 17.66 -7.95
N ALA A 133 -0.16 17.76 -7.44
CA ALA A 133 -0.99 16.60 -7.15
C ALA A 133 -1.24 15.72 -8.39
N GLY A 134 -1.55 16.35 -9.52
CA GLY A 134 -1.75 15.68 -10.80
C GLY A 134 -0.51 14.90 -11.23
N LEU A 135 0.66 15.53 -11.23
CA LEU A 135 1.91 14.87 -11.62
C LEU A 135 2.25 13.68 -10.70
N MET A 136 2.03 13.83 -9.40
CA MET A 136 2.29 12.76 -8.43
C MET A 136 1.36 11.56 -8.64
N SER A 137 0.07 11.81 -8.90
CA SER A 137 -0.91 10.75 -9.17
C SER A 137 -0.62 9.97 -10.47
N LEU A 138 -0.05 10.66 -11.48
CA LEU A 138 0.38 10.03 -12.72
C LEU A 138 1.57 9.10 -12.48
N GLY A 139 2.54 9.51 -11.67
CA GLY A 139 3.71 8.69 -11.32
C GLY A 139 3.35 7.39 -10.57
N SER A 140 2.30 7.39 -9.77
CA SER A 140 1.77 6.18 -9.11
C SER A 140 0.95 5.27 -10.03
N SER A 141 0.41 5.81 -11.13
CA SER A 141 -0.46 5.07 -12.06
C SER A 141 0.28 4.44 -13.23
N VAL A 142 1.60 4.58 -13.31
CA VAL A 142 2.42 3.91 -14.34
C VAL A 142 2.54 2.43 -14.01
N VAL A 143 1.44 1.70 -14.21
CA VAL A 143 1.48 0.26 -14.38
C VAL A 143 2.14 0.03 -15.75
N PRO A 144 3.29 -0.65 -15.85
CA PRO A 144 3.87 -0.97 -17.14
C PRO A 144 2.82 -1.74 -17.93
N PHE A 145 2.52 -1.25 -19.14
CA PHE A 145 1.50 -1.75 -20.06
C PHE A 145 1.27 -3.26 -19.91
N LYS A 146 0.08 -3.63 -19.42
CA LYS A 146 -0.47 -4.98 -19.62
C LYS A 146 -0.94 -5.13 -21.05
#